data_AF-A0A2M9Y677-F1
#
_entry.id   AF-A0A2M9Y677-F1
#
_cell.length_a   1.000
_cell.length_b   1.000
_cell.length_c   1.000
_cell.angle_alpha   90.00
_cell.angle_beta   90.00
_cell.angle_gamma   90.00
#
_symmetry.space_group_name_H-M   'P 1'
#
loop_
_entity.id
_entity.type
_entity.pdbx_description
1 polymer ?
#
loop_
_entity_poly.entity_id
_entity_poly.type
_entity_poly.pdbx_seq_one_letter_code
_entity_poly.pdbx_strand_id
1 'polypeptide(L)'
;MKRIIIHLSLILFLISCFESGEEKQKEKENKETIFLTTLYLIRESGNCIKTDTTLTNNNRFCSRRPLGICSVNQLILTQSELNVILNEMRTIQNRTTDCQESILQSGILSLKATTALETENLKSKYTFQVAETCELEGFQTSASARFATFSEIQWLESARGKIAKGAKTIAANGFLPQANRDRANSCLQLEFKDWEKDLAQGNNENKILVEIVHP
;
A
#
# COMPACT_ATOMS: atom_id res chain seq x y z
N MET A 1 2.07 -14.81 -70.91
CA MET A 1 1.30 -14.09 -69.86
C MET A 1 0.63 -14.99 -68.82
N LYS A 2 0.01 -16.13 -69.19
CA LYS A 2 -0.67 -17.01 -68.20
C LYS A 2 0.23 -17.61 -67.10
N ARG A 3 1.50 -17.95 -67.40
CA ARG A 3 2.45 -18.50 -66.39
C ARG A 3 2.95 -17.46 -65.37
N ILE A 4 3.03 -16.18 -65.77
CA ILE A 4 3.51 -15.09 -64.88
C ILE A 4 2.45 -14.76 -63.82
N ILE A 5 1.17 -14.79 -64.22
CA ILE A 5 0.04 -14.53 -63.32
C ILE A 5 -0.06 -15.61 -62.23
N ILE A 6 0.19 -16.88 -62.57
CA ILE A 6 0.15 -18.00 -61.62
C ILE A 6 1.28 -17.89 -60.58
N HIS A 7 2.48 -17.48 -60.98
CA HIS A 7 3.59 -17.27 -60.05
C HIS A 7 3.35 -16.06 -59.13
N LEU A 8 2.72 -15.00 -59.63
CA LEU A 8 2.39 -13.82 -58.80
C LEU A 8 1.32 -14.15 -57.75
N SER A 9 0.32 -14.97 -58.09
CA SER A 9 -0.72 -15.42 -57.15
C SER A 9 -0.19 -16.36 -56.05
N LEU A 10 0.82 -17.19 -56.34
CA LEU A 10 1.43 -18.07 -55.34
C LEU A 10 2.30 -17.30 -54.33
N ILE A 11 2.97 -16.23 -54.77
CA ILE A 11 3.78 -15.38 -53.89
C ILE A 11 2.87 -14.56 -52.94
N LEU A 12 1.74 -14.05 -53.43
CA LEU A 12 0.76 -13.35 -52.59
C LEU A 12 0.13 -14.24 -51.50
N PHE A 13 -0.11 -15.52 -51.80
CA PHE A 13 -0.60 -16.49 -50.81
C PHE A 13 0.44 -16.86 -49.75
N LEU A 14 1.74 -16.84 -50.09
CA LEU A 14 2.82 -17.10 -49.14
C LEU A 14 3.05 -15.92 -48.19
N ILE A 15 2.82 -14.68 -48.63
CA ILE A 15 2.97 -13.48 -47.78
C ILE A 15 1.81 -13.39 -46.78
N SER A 16 0.59 -13.80 -47.13
CA SER A 16 -0.55 -13.82 -46.19
C SER A 16 -0.47 -14.93 -45.13
N CYS A 17 0.39 -15.94 -45.32
CA CYS A 17 0.64 -16.99 -44.33
C CYS A 17 1.84 -16.68 -43.41
N PHE A 18 2.51 -15.54 -43.59
CA PHE A 18 3.62 -15.05 -42.78
C PHE A 18 3.20 -13.83 -41.92
N GLU A 19 1.94 -13.79 -41.46
CA GLU A 19 1.64 -13.06 -40.22
C GLU A 19 2.45 -13.74 -39.11
N SER A 20 3.60 -13.13 -38.80
CA SER A 20 4.61 -13.73 -37.94
C SER A 20 3.99 -14.12 -36.60
N GLY A 21 4.27 -15.34 -36.13
CA GLY A 21 3.83 -15.79 -34.81
C GLY A 21 4.25 -14.84 -33.69
N GLU A 22 5.31 -14.07 -33.91
CA GLU A 22 5.85 -13.04 -33.02
C GLU A 22 4.91 -11.84 -32.86
N GLU A 23 4.29 -11.33 -33.93
CA GLU A 23 3.32 -10.23 -33.83
C GLU A 23 2.04 -10.65 -33.10
N LYS A 24 1.50 -11.84 -33.41
CA LYS A 24 0.33 -12.39 -32.69
C LYS A 24 0.62 -12.68 -31.23
N GLN A 25 1.85 -13.09 -30.92
CA GLN A 25 2.28 -13.32 -29.54
C GLN A 25 2.45 -12.00 -28.78
N LYS A 26 3.07 -10.99 -29.38
CA LYS A 26 3.21 -9.65 -28.79
C LYS A 26 1.86 -8.95 -28.58
N GLU A 27 0.90 -9.15 -29.49
CA GLU A 27 -0.46 -8.64 -29.34
C GLU A 27 -1.21 -9.35 -28.19
N LYS A 28 -1.03 -10.67 -28.03
CA LYS A 28 -1.56 -11.43 -26.88
C LYS A 28 -0.93 -10.99 -25.57
N GLU A 29 0.39 -10.88 -25.52
CA GLU A 29 1.13 -10.39 -24.34
C GLU A 29 0.71 -8.97 -23.96
N ASN A 30 0.51 -8.08 -24.94
CA ASN A 30 -0.04 -6.75 -24.69
C ASN A 30 -1.48 -6.80 -24.17
N LYS A 31 -2.35 -7.65 -24.72
CA LYS A 31 -3.73 -7.81 -24.23
C LYS A 31 -3.76 -8.38 -22.80
N GLU A 32 -2.93 -9.37 -22.51
CA GLU A 32 -2.77 -9.92 -21.16
C GLU A 32 -2.21 -8.87 -20.19
N THR A 33 -1.21 -8.10 -20.61
CA THR A 33 -0.64 -7.00 -19.83
C THR A 33 -1.68 -5.92 -19.56
N ILE A 34 -2.46 -5.51 -20.57
CA ILE A 34 -3.54 -4.53 -20.41
C ILE A 34 -4.63 -5.07 -19.49
N PHE A 35 -5.01 -6.34 -19.64
CA PHE A 35 -6.00 -6.99 -18.79
C PHE A 35 -5.53 -7.05 -17.33
N LEU A 36 -4.28 -7.45 -17.08
CA LEU A 36 -3.66 -7.48 -15.76
C LEU A 36 -3.53 -6.07 -15.16
N THR A 37 -3.14 -5.09 -15.97
CA THR A 37 -3.06 -3.68 -15.55
C THR A 37 -4.45 -3.14 -15.21
N THR A 38 -5.47 -3.46 -16.01
CA THR A 38 -6.85 -3.06 -15.76
C THR A 38 -7.39 -3.72 -14.48
N LEU A 39 -7.13 -5.01 -14.28
CA LEU A 39 -7.47 -5.72 -13.04
C LEU A 39 -6.77 -5.12 -11.82
N TYR A 40 -5.50 -4.74 -11.96
CA TYR A 40 -4.75 -4.06 -10.90
C TYR A 40 -5.39 -2.71 -10.55
N LEU A 41 -5.72 -1.89 -11.56
CA LEU A 41 -6.38 -0.59 -11.38
C LEU A 41 -7.77 -0.72 -10.75
N ILE A 42 -8.58 -1.70 -11.18
CA ILE A 42 -9.90 -1.99 -10.59
C ILE A 42 -9.75 -2.45 -9.14
N ARG A 43 -8.70 -3.19 -8.81
CA ARG A 43 -8.43 -3.60 -7.44
C ARG A 43 -8.03 -2.41 -6.58
N GLU A 44 -7.22 -1.48 -7.05
CA GLU A 44 -6.79 -0.29 -6.29
C GLU A 44 -7.93 0.73 -6.01
N SER A 45 -9.11 0.59 -6.63
CA SER A 45 -10.19 1.58 -6.56
C SER A 45 -11.25 1.33 -5.48
N GLY A 46 -11.08 0.35 -4.59
CA GLY A 46 -12.07 0.06 -3.56
C GLY A 46 -11.99 0.98 -2.33
N ASN A 47 -13.09 1.04 -1.58
CA ASN A 47 -13.15 1.72 -0.28
C ASN A 47 -13.81 0.82 0.75
N CYS A 48 -13.38 0.95 2.00
CA CYS A 48 -13.89 0.17 3.11
C CYS A 48 -14.31 1.09 4.25
N ILE A 49 -15.58 0.99 4.63
CA ILE A 49 -16.12 1.60 5.83
C ILE A 49 -16.06 0.59 6.96
N LYS A 50 -15.41 0.95 8.05
CA LYS A 50 -15.41 0.25 9.33
C LYS A 50 -16.26 1.05 10.31
N THR A 51 -17.23 0.41 10.98
CA THR A 51 -18.03 1.05 12.02
C THR A 51 -17.76 0.38 13.37
N ASP A 52 -17.40 1.18 14.38
CA ASP A 52 -17.23 0.75 15.77
C ASP A 52 -18.58 0.78 16.49
N THR A 53 -19.14 -0.39 16.81
CA THR A 53 -20.45 -0.50 17.45
C THR A 53 -20.45 -0.09 18.92
N THR A 54 -19.27 0.09 19.53
CA THR A 54 -19.13 0.50 20.93
C THR A 54 -19.10 2.01 21.13
N LEU A 55 -18.89 2.77 20.04
CA LEU A 55 -18.85 4.23 20.07
C LEU A 55 -20.23 4.79 19.65
N THR A 56 -20.71 5.76 20.42
CA THR A 56 -22.01 6.42 20.16
C THR A 56 -21.92 7.55 19.14
N ASN A 57 -20.75 8.18 18.99
CA ASN A 57 -20.47 9.25 18.01
C ASN A 57 -19.13 8.98 17.32
N ASN A 58 -18.91 9.55 16.13
CA ASN A 58 -17.65 9.46 15.38
C ASN A 58 -17.16 8.02 15.22
N ASN A 59 -18.10 7.12 14.95
CA ASN A 59 -17.89 5.68 15.01
C ASN A 59 -17.70 5.02 13.64
N ARG A 60 -17.88 5.77 12.55
CA ARG A 60 -17.65 5.31 11.18
C ARG A 60 -16.30 5.82 10.70
N PHE A 61 -15.54 4.94 10.08
CA PHE A 61 -14.20 5.19 9.59
C PHE A 61 -14.09 4.71 8.14
N CYS A 62 -13.45 5.45 7.25
CA CYS A 62 -13.26 5.04 5.86
C CYS A 62 -11.78 5.01 5.48
N SER A 63 -11.38 3.96 4.77
CA SER A 63 -10.03 3.81 4.21
C SER A 63 -10.07 3.26 2.78
N ARG A 64 -9.08 3.63 1.96
CA ARG A 64 -8.91 3.06 0.62
C ARG A 64 -8.37 1.64 0.72
N ARG A 65 -9.09 0.68 0.17
CA ARG A 65 -8.76 -0.75 0.27
C ARG A 65 -9.12 -1.44 -1.04
N PRO A 66 -8.51 -2.56 -1.40
CA PRO A 66 -8.80 -3.13 -2.69
C PRO A 66 -10.26 -3.55 -2.83
N LEU A 67 -10.82 -3.43 -4.03
CA LEU A 67 -12.22 -3.79 -4.27
C LEU A 67 -12.50 -5.23 -3.81
N GLY A 68 -13.54 -5.39 -3.00
CA GLY A 68 -13.91 -6.69 -2.41
C GLY A 68 -13.13 -7.07 -1.14
N ILE A 69 -12.19 -6.25 -0.69
CA ILE A 69 -11.47 -6.43 0.58
C ILE A 69 -11.97 -5.37 1.56
N CYS A 70 -12.99 -5.71 2.34
CA CYS A 70 -13.48 -4.92 3.47
C CYS A 70 -14.09 -5.87 4.51
N SER A 71 -13.28 -6.29 5.48
CA SER A 71 -13.69 -7.24 6.50
C SER A 71 -12.83 -7.14 7.75
N VAL A 72 -13.28 -7.82 8.81
CA VAL A 72 -12.55 -7.90 10.09
C VAL A 72 -11.11 -8.39 9.93
N ASN A 73 -10.82 -9.17 8.88
CA ASN A 73 -9.47 -9.69 8.62
C ASN A 73 -8.43 -8.57 8.44
N GLN A 74 -8.86 -7.36 8.06
CA GLN A 74 -7.98 -6.20 7.95
C GLN A 74 -7.45 -5.70 9.30
N LEU A 75 -8.07 -6.09 10.41
CA LEU A 75 -7.64 -5.75 11.76
C LEU A 75 -6.85 -6.88 12.43
N ILE A 76 -6.71 -8.03 11.75
CA ILE A 76 -6.05 -9.21 12.28
C ILE A 76 -4.60 -9.19 11.77
N LEU A 77 -3.64 -9.28 12.69
CA LEU A 77 -2.24 -9.50 12.38
C LEU A 77 -1.91 -10.97 12.58
N THR A 78 -1.57 -11.68 11.52
CA THR A 78 -1.16 -13.09 11.61
C THR A 78 0.29 -13.21 12.09
N GLN A 79 0.66 -14.39 12.60
CA GLN A 79 2.05 -14.68 12.97
C GLN A 79 2.99 -14.61 11.76
N SER A 80 2.51 -14.95 10.57
CA SER A 80 3.32 -14.88 9.34
C SER A 80 3.64 -13.44 8.97
N GLU A 81 2.64 -12.55 8.98
CA GLU A 81 2.85 -11.11 8.73
C GLU A 81 3.76 -10.48 9.78
N LEU A 82 3.58 -10.84 11.05
CA LEU A 82 4.47 -10.39 12.11
C LEU A 82 5.92 -10.81 11.85
N ASN A 83 6.14 -12.07 11.44
CA ASN A 83 7.49 -12.55 11.11
C ASN A 83 8.12 -11.79 9.93
N VAL A 84 7.33 -11.43 8.92
CA VAL A 84 7.79 -10.59 7.80
C VAL A 84 8.24 -9.22 8.30
N ILE A 85 7.40 -8.54 9.09
CA ILE A 85 7.71 -7.22 9.66
C ILE A 85 8.99 -7.28 10.51
N LEU A 86 9.13 -8.30 11.38
CA LEU A 86 10.30 -8.46 12.24
C LEU A 86 11.56 -8.77 11.43
N ASN A 87 11.45 -9.55 10.35
CA ASN A 87 12.57 -9.85 9.48
C ASN A 87 13.05 -8.59 8.72
N GLU A 88 12.13 -7.83 8.14
CA GLU A 88 12.45 -6.55 7.49
C GLU A 88 13.10 -5.55 8.45
N MET A 89 12.58 -5.45 9.68
CA MET A 89 13.17 -4.62 10.73
C MET A 89 14.62 -5.03 11.02
N ARG A 90 14.90 -6.34 11.17
CA ARG A 90 16.26 -6.83 11.38
C ARG A 90 17.17 -6.56 10.19
N THR A 91 16.66 -6.69 8.97
CA THR A 91 17.41 -6.34 7.75
C THR A 91 17.82 -4.87 7.76
N ILE A 92 16.92 -3.96 8.13
CA ILE A 92 17.23 -2.52 8.23
C ILE A 92 18.25 -2.27 9.35
N GLN A 93 18.03 -2.86 10.54
CA GLN A 93 18.95 -2.73 11.67
C GLN A 93 20.38 -3.16 11.33
N ASN A 94 20.53 -4.27 10.60
CA ASN A 94 21.84 -4.81 10.22
C ASN A 94 22.54 -3.99 9.13
N ARG A 95 21.79 -3.32 8.25
CA ARG A 95 22.36 -2.49 7.18
C ARG A 95 22.73 -1.09 7.68
N THR A 96 21.89 -0.52 8.54
CA THR A 96 22.07 0.85 9.07
C THR A 96 21.80 0.88 10.57
N THR A 97 22.89 0.85 11.36
CA THR A 97 22.83 0.86 12.83
C THR A 97 22.21 2.14 13.39
N ASP A 98 22.32 3.25 12.68
CA ASP A 98 21.71 4.54 13.06
C ASP A 98 20.18 4.50 13.14
N CYS A 99 19.54 3.47 12.56
CA CYS A 99 18.11 3.26 12.65
C CYS A 99 17.62 2.66 13.98
N GLN A 100 18.52 2.29 14.92
CA GLN A 100 18.13 1.61 16.14
C GLN A 100 17.11 2.40 16.98
N GLU A 101 17.30 3.70 17.16
CA GLU A 101 16.37 4.54 17.91
C GLU A 101 15.03 4.72 17.18
N SER A 102 15.08 4.85 15.85
CA SER A 102 13.90 4.91 14.99
C SER A 102 13.08 3.61 15.06
N ILE A 103 13.75 2.46 15.16
CA ILE A 103 13.10 1.15 15.37
C ILE A 103 12.40 1.11 16.73
N LEU A 104 13.05 1.57 17.80
CA LEU A 104 12.43 1.63 19.13
C LEU A 104 11.17 2.52 19.12
N GLN A 105 11.24 3.67 18.44
CA GLN A 105 10.11 4.59 18.32
C GLN A 105 8.99 4.09 17.39
N SER A 106 9.29 3.16 16.47
CA SER A 106 8.36 2.68 15.44
C SER A 106 7.18 1.84 15.97
N GLY A 107 7.30 1.34 17.22
CA GLY A 107 6.32 0.43 17.81
C GLY A 107 6.34 -1.01 17.26
N ILE A 108 7.22 -1.34 16.31
CA ILE A 108 7.34 -2.68 15.74
C ILE A 108 7.58 -3.75 16.81
N LEU A 109 8.42 -3.46 17.80
CA LEU A 109 8.78 -4.39 18.87
C LEU A 109 7.61 -4.70 19.83
N SER A 110 6.54 -3.89 19.79
CA SER A 110 5.33 -4.09 20.58
C SER A 110 4.23 -4.82 19.82
N LEU A 111 4.44 -5.14 18.53
CA LEU A 111 3.47 -5.87 17.73
C LEU A 111 3.37 -7.33 18.19
N LYS A 112 2.14 -7.84 18.23
CA LYS A 112 1.83 -9.24 18.53
C LYS A 112 0.79 -9.75 17.55
N ALA A 113 0.83 -11.04 17.26
CA ALA A 113 -0.20 -11.67 16.46
C ALA A 113 -1.54 -11.61 17.21
N THR A 114 -2.62 -11.36 16.47
CA THR A 114 -3.97 -11.32 17.02
C THR A 114 -4.41 -12.72 17.41
N THR A 115 -4.84 -12.88 18.67
CA THR A 115 -5.33 -14.15 19.19
C THR A 115 -6.76 -14.47 18.70
N ALA A 116 -7.21 -15.70 18.88
CA ALA A 116 -8.58 -16.10 18.55
C ALA A 116 -9.62 -15.31 19.36
N LEU A 117 -9.37 -15.11 20.67
CA LEU A 117 -10.26 -14.33 21.53
C LEU A 117 -10.34 -12.86 21.08
N GLU A 118 -9.20 -12.25 20.76
CA GLU A 118 -9.16 -10.88 20.21
C GLU A 118 -9.91 -10.81 18.87
N THR A 119 -9.78 -11.83 18.02
CA THR A 119 -10.50 -11.90 16.73
C THR A 119 -12.02 -11.89 16.93
N GLU A 120 -12.55 -12.70 17.86
CA GLU A 120 -13.99 -12.72 18.16
C GLU A 120 -14.46 -11.38 18.75
N ASN A 121 -13.64 -10.75 19.59
CA ASN A 121 -13.92 -9.40 20.10
C ASN A 121 -13.94 -8.35 18.97
N LEU A 122 -13.03 -8.45 17.99
CA LEU A 122 -13.01 -7.55 16.84
C LEU A 122 -14.27 -7.74 15.97
N LYS A 123 -14.72 -8.97 15.77
CA LYS A 123 -15.95 -9.29 15.01
C LYS A 123 -17.21 -8.74 15.66
N SER A 124 -17.31 -8.81 16.99
CA SER A 124 -18.47 -8.28 17.71
C SER A 124 -18.46 -6.74 17.78
N LYS A 125 -17.26 -6.16 17.81
CA LYS A 125 -17.04 -4.71 17.92
C LYS A 125 -17.19 -3.95 16.60
N TYR A 126 -16.80 -4.55 15.47
CA TYR A 126 -16.71 -3.82 14.20
C TYR A 126 -17.57 -4.43 13.10
N THR A 127 -18.29 -3.56 12.38
CA THR A 127 -18.97 -3.92 11.13
C THR A 127 -18.24 -3.29 9.94
N PHE A 128 -18.33 -3.94 8.79
CA PHE A 128 -17.60 -3.57 7.59
C PHE A 128 -18.55 -3.44 6.39
N GLN A 129 -18.39 -2.40 5.60
CA GLN A 129 -19.18 -2.12 4.41
C GLN A 129 -18.26 -1.69 3.28
N VAL A 130 -18.37 -2.37 2.13
CA VAL A 130 -17.70 -1.93 0.89
C VAL A 130 -18.44 -0.69 0.37
N ALA A 131 -17.68 0.33 -0.01
CA ALA A 131 -18.20 1.55 -0.63
C ALA A 131 -17.49 1.83 -1.95
N GLU A 132 -18.18 2.55 -2.83
CA GLU A 132 -17.60 3.01 -4.11
C GLU A 132 -16.53 4.08 -3.85
N THR A 133 -16.85 5.11 -3.06
CA THR A 133 -15.90 6.11 -2.56
C THR A 133 -16.23 6.49 -1.11
N CYS A 134 -15.23 6.95 -0.36
CA CYS A 134 -15.47 7.50 0.97
C CYS A 134 -16.29 8.80 0.90
N GLU A 135 -16.07 9.60 -0.14
CA GLU A 135 -16.70 10.90 -0.35
C GLU A 135 -18.21 10.79 -0.59
N LEU A 136 -18.65 9.78 -1.36
CA LEU A 136 -20.10 9.50 -1.56
C LEU A 136 -20.80 9.08 -0.26
N GLU A 137 -20.05 8.54 0.68
CA GLU A 137 -20.56 8.09 1.99
C GLU A 137 -20.51 9.20 3.06
N GLY A 138 -20.19 10.43 2.64
CA GLY A 138 -20.20 11.62 3.50
C GLY A 138 -18.88 11.93 4.21
N PHE A 139 -17.82 11.15 3.95
CA PHE A 139 -16.49 11.45 4.52
C PHE A 139 -15.84 12.61 3.77
N GLN A 140 -15.40 13.62 4.50
CA GLN A 140 -14.74 14.79 3.93
C GLN A 140 -13.35 14.97 4.53
N THR A 141 -12.35 15.21 3.66
CA THR A 141 -11.02 15.65 4.09
C THR A 141 -11.01 17.16 4.29
N SER A 142 -10.12 17.64 5.15
CA SER A 142 -9.77 19.07 5.13
C SER A 142 -9.05 19.42 3.82
N ALA A 143 -9.09 20.70 3.42
CA ALA A 143 -8.50 21.15 2.16
C ALA A 143 -6.99 20.87 2.01
N SER A 144 -6.28 20.66 3.11
CA SER A 144 -4.84 20.36 3.15
C SER A 144 -4.53 18.86 3.33
N ALA A 145 -5.54 17.99 3.37
CA ALA A 145 -5.37 16.56 3.59
C ALA A 145 -5.95 15.73 2.45
N ARG A 146 -5.34 14.57 2.19
CA ARG A 146 -5.82 13.56 1.24
C ARG A 146 -5.80 12.17 1.84
N PHE A 147 -6.61 11.27 1.28
CA PHE A 147 -6.48 9.84 1.55
C PHE A 147 -5.17 9.29 0.98
N ALA A 148 -4.55 8.40 1.74
CA ALA A 148 -3.50 7.52 1.23
C ALA A 148 -4.10 6.54 0.21
N THR A 149 -3.39 6.29 -0.87
CA THR A 149 -3.66 5.16 -1.77
C THR A 149 -3.40 3.84 -1.06
N PHE A 150 -3.92 2.73 -1.57
CA PHE A 150 -3.71 1.43 -0.92
C PHE A 150 -2.22 1.04 -0.87
N SER A 151 -1.44 1.28 -1.93
CA SER A 151 0.01 1.07 -1.91
C SER A 151 0.72 1.91 -0.85
N GLU A 152 0.30 3.16 -0.65
CA GLU A 152 0.85 4.02 0.40
C GLU A 152 0.48 3.50 1.80
N ILE A 153 -0.75 3.00 1.98
CA ILE A 153 -1.19 2.38 3.24
C ILE A 153 -0.34 1.14 3.54
N GLN A 154 -0.17 0.23 2.58
CA GLN A 154 0.66 -0.96 2.74
C GLN A 154 2.09 -0.59 3.11
N TRP A 155 2.65 0.43 2.46
CA TRP A 155 3.99 0.91 2.79
C TRP A 155 4.05 1.52 4.19
N LEU A 156 3.09 2.38 4.57
CA LEU A 156 3.01 3.00 5.90
C LEU A 156 2.82 1.96 7.02
N GLU A 157 2.11 0.87 6.74
CA GLU A 157 1.88 -0.26 7.65
C GLU A 157 3.06 -1.26 7.69
N SER A 158 3.99 -1.20 6.74
CA SER A 158 5.21 -2.05 6.70
C SER A 158 6.24 -1.67 7.77
N ALA A 159 7.27 -2.51 7.96
CA ALA A 159 8.39 -2.19 8.84
C ALA A 159 9.09 -0.89 8.42
N ARG A 160 9.30 -0.71 7.11
CA ARG A 160 9.93 0.49 6.53
C ARG A 160 9.13 1.74 6.86
N GLY A 161 7.83 1.74 6.59
CA GLY A 161 6.97 2.91 6.86
C GLY A 161 6.94 3.29 8.34
N LYS A 162 6.81 2.30 9.23
CA LYS A 162 6.84 2.52 10.68
C LYS A 162 8.17 3.09 11.16
N ILE A 163 9.31 2.57 10.67
CA ILE A 163 10.64 3.08 11.03
C ILE A 163 10.87 4.48 10.47
N ALA A 164 10.48 4.75 9.22
CA ALA A 164 10.59 6.08 8.61
C ALA A 164 9.79 7.14 9.40
N LYS A 165 8.56 6.80 9.82
CA LYS A 165 7.75 7.66 10.69
C LYS A 165 8.43 7.91 12.03
N GLY A 166 8.95 6.86 12.67
CA GLY A 166 9.71 6.98 13.92
C GLY A 166 10.93 7.89 13.77
N ALA A 167 11.69 7.72 12.69
CA ALA A 167 12.85 8.54 12.39
C ALA A 167 12.49 10.01 12.15
N LYS A 168 11.42 10.29 11.39
CA LYS A 168 10.91 11.66 11.20
C LYS A 168 10.49 12.31 12.52
N THR A 169 9.79 11.57 13.37
CA THR A 169 9.37 12.04 14.70
C THR A 169 10.57 12.37 15.58
N ILE A 170 11.60 11.50 15.62
CA ILE A 170 12.83 11.75 16.38
C ILE A 170 13.57 12.96 15.83
N ALA A 171 13.80 13.01 14.51
CA ALA A 171 14.55 14.07 13.86
C ALA A 171 13.94 15.46 14.09
N ALA A 172 12.60 15.56 14.11
CA ALA A 172 11.89 16.81 14.37
C ALA A 172 11.78 17.17 15.86
N ASN A 173 12.15 16.28 16.78
CA ASN A 173 11.98 16.49 18.21
C ASN A 173 13.13 17.30 18.81
N GLY A 174 12.91 18.60 19.00
CA GLY A 174 13.86 19.54 19.61
C GLY A 174 14.25 19.22 21.06
N PHE A 175 13.47 18.40 21.78
CA PHE A 175 13.76 18.03 23.17
C PHE A 175 14.71 16.84 23.30
N LEU A 176 14.92 16.05 22.23
CA LEU A 176 15.86 14.93 22.25
C LEU A 176 17.32 15.43 22.17
N PRO A 177 18.31 14.62 22.58
CA PRO A 177 19.71 14.94 22.34
C PRO A 177 20.01 15.09 20.84
N GLN A 178 20.92 16.01 20.49
CA GLN A 178 21.31 16.25 19.10
C GLN A 178 21.81 14.96 18.41
N ALA A 179 22.60 14.14 19.12
CA ALA A 179 23.09 12.87 18.61
C ALA A 179 21.96 11.91 18.17
N ASN A 180 20.84 11.91 18.88
CA ASN A 180 19.69 11.07 18.54
C ASN A 180 19.00 11.58 17.27
N ARG A 181 18.84 12.90 17.15
CA ARG A 181 18.32 13.53 15.92
C ARG A 181 19.23 13.28 14.73
N ASP A 182 20.54 13.37 14.92
CA ASP A 182 21.53 13.14 13.86
C ASP A 182 21.50 11.70 13.38
N ARG A 183 21.41 10.72 14.30
CA ARG A 183 21.21 9.30 13.96
C ARG A 183 19.90 9.08 13.21
N ALA A 184 18.79 9.68 13.67
CA ALA A 184 17.52 9.56 12.97
C ALA A 184 17.56 10.17 11.55
N ASN A 185 18.24 11.31 11.38
CA ASN A 185 18.48 11.90 10.07
C ASN A 185 19.37 11.01 9.19
N SER A 186 20.45 10.44 9.74
CA SER A 186 21.31 9.49 9.05
C SER A 186 20.53 8.26 8.58
N CYS A 187 19.71 7.66 9.47
CA CYS A 187 18.80 6.58 9.13
C CYS A 187 17.87 6.95 7.97
N LEU A 188 17.26 8.15 8.01
CA LEU A 188 16.40 8.63 6.92
C LEU A 188 17.17 8.71 5.59
N GLN A 189 18.38 9.27 5.59
CA GLN A 189 19.15 9.48 4.37
C GLN A 189 19.71 8.19 3.78
N LEU A 190 20.14 7.24 4.61
CA LEU A 190 20.80 6.02 4.17
C LEU A 190 19.80 4.92 3.77
N GLU A 191 18.67 4.80 4.47
CA GLU A 191 17.74 3.70 4.25
C GLU A 191 16.54 4.04 3.37
N PHE A 192 16.13 5.31 3.30
CA PHE A 192 14.86 5.69 2.71
C PHE A 192 15.01 6.63 1.51
N LYS A 193 14.13 6.45 0.52
CA LYS A 193 14.00 7.31 -0.66
C LYS A 193 13.26 8.61 -0.29
N ASP A 194 13.42 9.65 -1.08
CA ASP A 194 12.79 10.95 -0.77
C ASP A 194 11.26 10.87 -0.70
N TRP A 195 10.62 10.16 -1.63
CA TRP A 195 9.17 9.96 -1.58
C TRP A 195 8.71 9.17 -0.33
N GLU A 196 9.54 8.24 0.18
CA GLU A 196 9.27 7.50 1.43
C GLU A 196 9.33 8.45 2.64
N LYS A 197 10.31 9.35 2.65
CA LYS A 197 10.47 10.40 3.68
C LYS A 197 9.27 11.35 3.66
N ASP A 198 8.83 11.77 2.47
CA ASP A 198 7.71 12.69 2.29
C ASP A 198 6.38 12.06 2.69
N LEU A 199 6.18 10.78 2.33
CA LEU A 199 4.99 10.02 2.73
C LEU A 199 4.91 9.84 4.25
N ALA A 200 6.03 9.49 4.89
CA ALA A 200 6.10 9.37 6.36
C ALA A 200 5.83 10.71 7.05
N GLN A 201 6.40 11.80 6.54
CA GLN A 201 6.17 13.15 7.08
C GLN A 201 4.71 13.57 6.90
N GLY A 202 4.15 13.42 5.70
CA GLY A 202 2.77 13.77 5.40
C GLY A 202 1.77 12.98 6.28
N ASN A 203 2.08 11.73 6.62
CA ASN A 203 1.27 10.97 7.56
C ASN A 203 1.41 11.47 9.01
N ASN A 204 2.63 11.76 9.49
CA ASN A 204 2.84 12.34 10.83
C ASN A 204 2.14 13.70 11.00
N GLU A 205 2.04 14.48 9.93
CA GLU A 205 1.37 15.78 9.90
C GLU A 205 -0.15 15.70 9.64
N ASN A 206 -0.72 14.50 9.52
CA ASN A 206 -2.13 14.28 9.15
C ASN A 206 -2.54 14.90 7.80
N LYS A 207 -1.58 15.12 6.89
CA LYS A 207 -1.83 15.53 5.49
C LYS A 207 -2.13 14.33 4.59
N ILE A 208 -1.61 13.16 4.94
CA ILE A 208 -1.87 11.89 4.25
C ILE A 208 -2.54 10.93 5.24
N LEU A 209 -3.81 10.66 5.03
CA LEU A 209 -4.68 9.94 5.97
C LEU A 209 -4.84 8.48 5.53
N VAL A 210 -4.46 7.54 6.39
CA VAL A 210 -4.70 6.10 6.18
C VAL A 210 -6.17 5.75 6.36
N GLU A 211 -6.83 6.46 7.27
CA GLU A 211 -8.24 6.30 7.61
C GLU A 211 -8.81 7.67 8.00
N ILE A 212 -10.09 7.91 7.69
CA ILE A 212 -10.82 9.13 8.05
C ILE A 212 -12.03 8.78 8.87
N VAL A 213 -12.27 9.57 9.91
CA VAL A 213 -13.45 9.47 10.75
C VAL A 213 -14.58 10.27 10.10
N HIS A 214 -15.78 9.69 10.07
CA HIS A 214 -16.95 10.42 9.64
C HIS A 214 -17.16 11.62 10.58
N PRO A 215 -17.30 12.85 10.05
CA PRO A 215 -17.49 14.04 10.87
C PRO A 215 -18.72 13.96 11.78
#